data_AF-A0A1V6ECI6-F1
#
_entry.id   AF-A0A1V6ECI6-F1
#
_cell.length_a   1.000
_cell.length_b   1.000
_cell.length_c   1.000
_cell.angle_alpha   90.00
_cell.angle_beta   90.00
_cell.angle_gamma   90.00
#
_symmetry.space_group_name_H-M   'P 1'
#
loop_
_entity.id
_entity.type
_entity.pdbx_description
1 polymer ?
#
loop_
_entity_poly.entity_id
_entity_poly.type
_entity_poly.pdbx_seq_one_letter_code
_entity_poly.pdbx_strand_id
1 'polypeptide(L)' 'MSVVSVWYHLDSDESFISDYIYIDYDAWFYFSLDQSEFEFPVGDYVVELYVDDYLEETVEFTIY' A
#
# COMPACT_ATOMS: atom_id res chain seq x y z
N MET A 1 16.22 7.93 -2.09
CA MET A 1 14.96 7.74 -1.38
C MET A 1 14.37 6.40 -1.79
N SER A 2 13.98 5.56 -0.84
CA SER A 2 13.14 4.39 -1.08
C SER A 2 11.68 4.72 -0.82
N VAL A 3 10.77 4.14 -1.58
CA VAL A 3 9.32 4.27 -1.39
C VAL A 3 8.69 2.88 -1.45
N VAL A 4 7.83 2.57 -0.50
CA VAL A 4 7.08 1.30 -0.46
C VAL A 4 5.69 1.53 0.13
N SER A 5 4.71 0.77 -0.35
CA SER A 5 3.36 0.75 0.20
C SER A 5 3.08 -0.58 0.88
N VAL A 6 2.46 -0.53 2.05
CA VAL A 6 1.98 -1.71 2.78
C VAL A 6 0.47 -1.61 2.92
N TRP A 7 -0.22 -2.68 2.54
CA TRP A 7 -1.67 -2.77 2.48
C TRP A 7 -2.12 -3.79 3.51
N TYR A 8 -3.03 -3.41 4.40
CA TYR A 8 -3.58 -4.27 5.43
C TYR A 8 -5.09 -4.39 5.24
N HIS A 9 -5.60 -5.62 5.31
CA HIS A 9 -7.02 -5.85 5.51
C HIS A 9 -7.29 -5.88 7.02
N LEU A 10 -8.14 -5.01 7.54
CA LEU A 10 -8.34 -4.87 8.99
C LEU A 10 -9.17 -6.00 9.61
N ASP A 11 -10.00 -6.67 8.80
CA ASP A 11 -10.84 -7.77 9.25
C ASP A 11 -10.11 -9.13 9.17
N SER A 12 -8.85 -9.17 8.69
CA SER A 12 -7.98 -10.34 8.73
C SER A 12 -6.55 -9.97 9.14
N ASP A 13 -5.68 -10.98 9.28
CA ASP A 13 -4.24 -10.74 9.48
C ASP A 13 -3.48 -10.68 8.14
N GLU A 14 -4.18 -10.44 7.02
CA GLU A 14 -3.57 -10.43 5.69
C GLU A 14 -3.02 -9.06 5.31
N SER A 15 -1.84 -9.07 4.69
CA SER A 15 -1.17 -7.87 4.22
C SER A 15 -0.42 -8.10 2.91
N PHE A 16 -0.30 -7.04 2.11
CA PHE A 16 0.54 -7.01 0.91
C PHE A 16 1.58 -5.90 1.00
N ILE A 17 2.82 -6.19 0.60
CA ILE A 17 3.91 -5.22 0.54
C ILE A 17 4.30 -5.06 -0.93
N SER A 18 4.28 -3.83 -1.44
CA SER A 18 4.73 -3.57 -2.81
C SER A 18 6.24 -3.74 -2.95
N ASP A 19 6.72 -3.81 -4.20
CA ASP A 19 8.15 -3.67 -4.45
C ASP A 19 8.67 -2.30 -3.99
N TYR A 20 9.94 -2.27 -3.59
CA TYR A 20 10.64 -1.02 -3.27
C TYR A 20 10.96 -0.25 -4.53
N ILE A 21 10.61 1.03 -4.53
CA ILE A 21 10.97 1.96 -5.60
C ILE A 21 12.10 2.86 -5.11
N TYR A 22 13.20 2.91 -5.84
CA TYR A 22 14.35 3.75 -5.51
C TYR A 22 14.44 4.93 -6.48
N ILE A 23 14.42 6.15 -5.95
CA ILE A 23 14.53 7.38 -6.73
C ILE A 23 15.42 8.43 -6.07
N ASP A 24 15.97 9.32 -6.89
CA ASP A 24 16.84 10.43 -6.51
C ASP A 24 16.37 11.80 -7.04
N TYR A 25 15.12 11.90 -7.50
CA TYR A 25 14.50 13.13 -8.02
C TYR A 25 13.01 13.22 -7.62
N ASP A 26 12.43 14.42 -7.70
CA ASP A 26 11.02 14.65 -7.39
C ASP A 26 10.11 13.96 -8.41
N ALA A 27 9.24 13.06 -7.94
CA ALA A 27 8.37 12.27 -8.79
C ALA A 27 6.97 12.07 -8.18
N TRP A 28 6.00 11.80 -9.04
CA TRP A 28 4.69 11.31 -8.63
C TRP A 28 4.69 9.78 -8.65
N PHE A 29 4.12 9.18 -7.60
CA PHE A 29 3.93 7.74 -7.51
C PHE A 29 2.45 7.38 -7.53
N TYR A 30 2.16 6.25 -8.16
CA TYR A 30 0.86 5.64 -8.15
C TYR A 30 1.04 4.17 -7.76
N PHE A 31 0.29 3.76 -6.74
CA PHE A 31 0.22 2.37 -6.32
C PHE A 31 -1.16 1.82 -6.70
N SER A 32 -1.18 0.64 -7.30
CA SER A 32 -2.39 -0.10 -7.63
C SER A 32 -2.20 -1.57 -7.35
N LEU A 33 -3.25 -2.19 -6.83
CA LEU A 33 -3.41 -3.63 -6.77
C LEU A 33 -4.53 -4.05 -7.71
N ASP A 34 -4.25 -5.03 -8.56
CA ASP A 34 -5.23 -5.58 -9.50
C ASP A 34 -5.98 -6.74 -8.83
N GLN A 35 -7.31 -6.62 -8.74
CA GLN A 35 -8.18 -7.66 -8.17
C GLN A 35 -8.20 -8.96 -9.00
N SER A 36 -7.74 -8.94 -10.25
CA SER A 36 -7.64 -10.16 -11.06
C SER A 36 -6.49 -11.06 -10.61
N GLU A 37 -5.48 -10.51 -9.95
CA GLU A 37 -4.34 -11.28 -9.41
C GLU A 37 -4.53 -11.66 -7.94
N PHE A 38 -5.42 -10.97 -7.22
CA PHE A 38 -5.70 -11.19 -5.81
C PHE A 38 -7.21 -11.10 -5.53
N GLU A 39 -7.78 -12.14 -4.93
CA GLU A 39 -9.13 -12.07 -4.36
C GLU A 39 -9.10 -11.17 -3.13
N PHE A 40 -9.30 -9.86 -3.31
CA PHE A 40 -9.44 -8.94 -2.18
C PHE A 40 -10.76 -9.22 -1.45
N PRO A 41 -10.73 -9.62 -0.18
CA PRO A 41 -11.95 -9.75 0.60
C PRO A 41 -12.66 -8.39 0.73
N VAL A 42 -13.98 -8.42 0.83
CA VAL A 42 -14.75 -7.24 1.26
C VAL A 42 -14.39 -6.93 2.71
N GLY A 43 -14.32 -5.64 3.04
CA GLY A 43 -13.92 -5.21 4.38
C GLY A 43 -13.18 -3.89 4.39
N ASP A 44 -12.71 -3.51 5.57
CA ASP A 44 -11.95 -2.30 5.80
C ASP A 44 -10.45 -2.52 5.58
N TYR A 45 -9.79 -1.51 5.02
CA TYR A 45 -8.39 -1.56 4.64
C TYR A 45 -7.64 -0.30 5.06
N VAL A 46 -6.34 -0.48 5.28
CA VAL A 46 -5.38 0.61 5.49
C VAL A 46 -4.21 0.44 4.53
N VAL A 47 -3.79 1.53 3.89
CA VAL A 47 -2.53 1.61 3.16
C VAL A 47 -1.59 2.55 3.91
N GLU A 48 -0.42 2.05 4.25
CA GLU A 48 0.68 2.84 4.79
C GLU A 48 1.72 3.11 3.70
N LEU A 49 2.11 4.37 3.54
CA LEU A 49 3.18 4.78 2.66
C LEU A 49 4.44 5.04 3.48
N TYR A 50 5.52 4.37 3.13
CA TYR A 50 6.82 4.57 3.74
C TYR A 50 7.80 5.21 2.76
N VAL A 51 8.54 6.20 3.25
CA VAL A 51 9.63 6.85 2.54
C VAL A 51 10.90 6.76 3.38
N ASP A 52 11.96 6.16 2.82
CA ASP A 52 13.21 5.87 3.54
C ASP A 52 12.98 5.16 4.89
N ASP A 53 12.04 4.20 4.89
CA ASP A 53 11.57 3.41 6.06
C ASP A 53 10.81 4.20 7.15
N TYR A 54 10.48 5.48 6.91
CA TYR A 54 9.61 6.27 7.77
C TYR A 54 8.18 6.30 7.25
N LEU A 55 7.21 6.12 8.15
CA LEU A 55 5.78 6.25 7.83
C LEU A 55 5.47 7.71 7.51
N GLU A 56 5.06 7.97 6.28
CA GLU A 56 4.70 9.32 5.81
C GLU A 56 3.19 9.55 5.85
N GLU A 57 2.40 8.60 5.36
CA GLU A 57 0.94 8.75 5.22
C GLU A 57 0.24 7.41 5.48
N THR A 58 -0.97 7.50 6.03
CA THR A 58 -1.89 6.37 6.22
C THR A 58 -3.22 6.71 5.55
N VAL A 59 -3.69 5.84 4.66
CA VAL A 59 -4.96 6.01 3.92
C VAL A 59 -5.90 4.87 4.25
N GLU A 60 -7.08 5.20 4.75
CA GLU A 60 -8.13 4.23 5.09
C GLU A 60 -9.19 4.16 3.99
N PHE A 61 -9.67 2.96 3.65
CA PHE A 61 -10.76 2.77 2.69
C PHE A 61 -11.50 1.45 2.93
N THR A 62 -12.67 1.29 2.31
CA THR A 62 -13.51 0.08 2.43
C THR A 62 -13.85 -0.48 1.04
N ILE A 63 -13.77 -1.80 0.88
CA ILE A 63 -14.25 -2.53 -0.31
C ILE A 63 -15.60 -3.17 0.03
N TYR A 64 -16.62 -2.89 -0.81
CA TYR A 64 -18.01 -3.37 -0.65
C TYR A 64 -18.41 -4.34 -1.76
#